data_AF-A0A957YRE9-F1
#
_entry.id   AF-A0A957YRE9-F1
#
_cell.length_a   1.000
_cell.length_b   1.000
_cell.length_c   1.000
_cell.angle_alpha   90.00
_cell.angle_beta   90.00
_cell.angle_gamma   90.00
#
_symmetry.space_group_name_H-M   'P 1'
#
loop_
_entity.id
_entity.type
_entity.pdbx_description
1 polymer ?
#
loop_
_entity_poly.entity_id
_entity_poly.type
_entity_poly.pdbx_seq_one_letter_code
_entity_poly.pdbx_strand_id
1 'polypeptide(L)' 'MNTLHVRSVPDDLYQRIHLMANAKNRSLSAQVITLLSQAVELEERRMKQAKVLNSIQRRRFKAPKNAPSSLELLREDRKR' A
#
# COMPACT_ATOMS: atom_id res chain seq x y z
N MET A 1 -12.12 -25.52 -9.50
CA MET A 1 -10.72 -25.26 -9.11
C MET A 1 -10.01 -24.71 -10.31
N ASN A 2 -9.32 -23.58 -10.17
CA ASN A 2 -8.59 -22.97 -11.27
C ASN A 2 -7.10 -23.29 -11.07
N THR A 3 -6.46 -23.84 -12.10
CA THR A 3 -5.03 -24.17 -12.05
C THR A 3 -4.23 -23.06 -12.73
N LEU A 4 -3.28 -22.47 -12.01
CA LEU A 4 -2.36 -21.48 -12.55
C LEU A 4 -1.03 -22.17 -12.89
N HIS A 5 -0.64 -22.11 -14.16
CA HIS A 5 0.67 -22.59 -14.61
C HIS A 5 1.60 -21.39 -14.83
N VAL A 6 2.65 -21.29 -14.02
CA VAL A 6 3.70 -20.28 -14.19
C VAL A 6 4.91 -20.96 -14.85
N ARG A 7 5.37 -20.43 -15.98
CA ARG A 7 6.56 -20.92 -16.69
C ARG A 7 7.72 -19.97 -16.48
N SER A 8 8.94 -20.49 -16.65
CA SER A 8 10.18 -19.71 -16.59
C SER A 8 10.38 -18.98 -15.26
N VAL A 9 10.06 -19.65 -14.15
CA VAL A 9 10.38 -19.15 -12.82
C VAL A 9 11.90 -19.22 -12.64
N PRO A 10 12.59 -18.11 -12.31
CA PRO A 10 14.03 -18.15 -12.05
C PRO A 10 14.36 -19.11 -10.91
N ASP A 11 15.45 -19.87 -11.06
CA ASP A 11 15.84 -20.89 -10.08
C ASP A 11 16.02 -20.30 -8.67
N ASP A 12 16.65 -19.12 -8.55
CA ASP A 12 16.79 -18.43 -7.27
C ASP A 12 15.44 -18.15 -6.60
N LEU A 13 14.45 -17.67 -7.37
CA LEU A 13 13.13 -17.37 -6.85
C LEU A 13 12.43 -18.65 -6.38
N TYR A 14 12.53 -19.73 -7.16
CA TYR A 14 11.98 -21.03 -6.79
C TYR A 14 12.59 -21.52 -5.47
N GLN A 15 13.92 -21.48 -5.34
CA GLN A 15 14.62 -21.94 -4.13
C GLN A 15 14.22 -21.11 -2.90
N ARG A 16 14.12 -19.78 -3.04
CA ARG A 16 13.69 -18.90 -1.95
C ARG A 16 12.27 -19.23 -1.48
N ILE A 17 11.33 -19.43 -2.40
CA ILE A 17 9.95 -19.81 -2.03
C ILE A 17 9.93 -21.19 -1.37
N HIS A 18 10.73 -22.13 -1.87
CA HIS A 18 10.85 -23.48 -1.30
C HIS A 18 11.38 -23.45 0.14
N LEU A 19 12.44 -22.69 0.41
CA LEU A 19 12.97 -22.49 1.76
C LEU A 19 11.92 -21.86 2.71
N MET A 20 11.18 -20.86 2.22
CA MET A 20 10.10 -20.24 2.99
C MET A 20 8.96 -21.23 3.31
N ALA A 21 8.65 -22.13 2.37
CA ALA A 21 7.63 -23.16 2.56
C ALA A 21 8.06 -24.17 3.64
N ASN A 22 9.31 -24.64 3.56
CA ASN A 22 9.89 -25.56 4.55
C ASN A 22 9.94 -24.95 5.95
N ALA A 23 10.40 -23.70 6.08
CA ALA A 23 10.45 -23.00 7.36
C ALA A 23 9.07 -22.86 8.04
N LYS A 24 7.99 -22.90 7.24
CA LYS A 24 6.60 -22.78 7.72
C LYS A 24 5.87 -24.12 7.76
N ASN A 25 6.54 -25.25 7.47
CA ASN A 25 5.95 -26.58 7.35
C ASN A 25 4.74 -26.62 6.39
N ARG A 26 4.87 -25.96 5.23
CA ARG A 26 3.82 -25.90 4.20
C ARG A 26 4.31 -26.49 2.89
N SER A 27 3.38 -27.03 2.10
CA SER A 27 3.68 -27.39 0.71
C SER A 27 4.01 -26.14 -0.11
N LEU A 28 4.81 -26.32 -1.16
CA LEU A 28 5.18 -25.23 -2.07
C LEU A 28 3.96 -24.53 -2.64
N SER A 29 2.96 -25.30 -3.11
CA SER A 29 1.72 -24.75 -3.66
C SER A 29 0.94 -23.92 -2.64
N ALA A 30 0.85 -24.38 -1.38
CA ALA A 30 0.18 -23.62 -0.32
C ALA A 30 0.94 -22.32 0.01
N GLN A 31 2.27 -22.36 0.00
CA GLN A 31 3.10 -21.18 0.20
C GLN A 31 2.93 -20.17 -0.96
N VAL A 32 2.89 -20.63 -2.20
CA VAL A 32 2.65 -19.78 -3.39
C VAL A 32 1.28 -19.10 -3.30
N ILE A 33 0.22 -19.85 -2.97
CA ILE A 33 -1.13 -19.28 -2.79
C ILE A 33 -1.12 -18.21 -1.70
N THR A 34 -0.45 -18.46 -0.58
CA THR A 34 -0.32 -17.49 0.51
C THR A 34 0.35 -16.21 0.04
N LEU A 35 1.47 -16.31 -0.68
CA LEU A 35 2.20 -15.14 -1.19
C LEU A 35 1.37 -14.34 -2.19
N LEU A 36 0.67 -15.02 -3.11
CA LEU A 36 -0.21 -14.36 -4.07
C LEU A 36 -1.36 -13.63 -3.38
N SER A 37 -2.00 -14.25 -2.39
CA SER A 37 -3.07 -13.61 -1.61
C SER A 37 -2.58 -12.35 -0.90
N GLN A 38 -1.40 -12.41 -0.28
CA GLN A 38 -0.79 -11.26 0.40
C GLN A 38 -0.44 -10.14 -0.58
N ALA A 39 0.07 -10.48 -1.77
CA ALA A 39 0.39 -9.51 -2.80
C ALA A 39 -0.87 -8.79 -3.33
N VAL A 40 -1.95 -9.53 -3.55
CA VAL A 40 -3.24 -8.94 -3.96
C VAL A 40 -3.77 -7.99 -2.90
N GLU A 41 -3.81 -8.41 -1.64
CA GLU A 41 -4.26 -7.52 -0.55
C GLU A 41 -3.42 -6.25 -0.44
N LEU A 42 -2.10 -6.36 -0.60
CA LEU A 42 -1.20 -5.22 -0.55
C LEU A 42 -1.51 -4.22 -1.67
N GLU A 43 -1.71 -4.72 -2.89
CA GLU A 43 -2.02 -3.88 -4.05
C GLU A 43 -3.40 -3.21 -3.89
N GLU A 44 -4.40 -3.93 -3.40
CA GLU A 44 -5.71 -3.34 -3.10
C GLU A 44 -5.62 -2.23 -2.04
N ARG A 45 -4.84 -2.44 -0.96
CA ARG A 45 -4.62 -1.43 0.07
C ARG A 45 -3.94 -0.21 -0.51
N ARG A 46 -2.91 -0.39 -1.35
CA ARG A 46 -2.20 0.68 -2.04
C ARG A 46 -3.14 1.52 -2.90
N MET A 47 -4.00 0.86 -3.69
CA MET A 47 -4.99 1.55 -4.54
C MET A 47 -6.02 2.33 -3.73
N LYS A 48 -6.51 1.75 -2.62
CA LYS A 48 -7.42 2.46 -1.70
C LYS A 48 -6.75 3.70 -1.08
N GLN A 49 -5.51 3.57 -0.61
CA GLN A 49 -4.76 4.70 -0.05
C GLN A 49 -4.55 5.81 -1.08
N ALA A 50 -4.13 5.46 -2.30
CA ALA A 50 -3.95 6.43 -3.38
C ALA A 50 -5.26 7.18 -3.68
N LYS A 51 -6.40 6.47 -3.71
CA LYS A 51 -7.72 7.10 -3.91
C LYS A 51 -8.07 8.07 -2.79
N VAL A 52 -7.81 7.71 -1.53
CA VAL A 52 -8.04 8.59 -0.36
C VAL A 52 -7.17 9.84 -0.46
N LEU A 53 -5.86 9.69 -0.68
CA LEU A 53 -4.93 10.81 -0.81
C LEU A 53 -5.32 11.76 -1.95
N ASN A 54 -5.67 11.22 -3.11
CA ASN A 54 -6.19 12.02 -4.23
C ASN A 54 -7.47 12.77 -3.86
N SER A 55 -8.38 12.14 -3.11
CA SER A 55 -9.61 12.80 -2.66
C SER A 55 -9.34 13.94 -1.67
N ILE A 56 -8.34 13.80 -0.81
CA ILE A 56 -7.90 14.83 0.13
C ILE A 56 -7.27 15.98 -0.66
N GLN A 57 -6.37 15.67 -1.59
CA GLN A 57 -5.69 16.68 -2.42
C GLN A 57 -6.69 17.51 -3.23
N ARG A 58 -7.70 16.88 -3.84
CA ARG A 58 -8.75 17.58 -4.61
C ARG A 58 -9.62 18.50 -3.77
N ARG A 59 -9.91 18.13 -2.51
CA ARG A 59 -10.76 18.89 -1.59
C ARG A 59 -9.97 19.86 -0.70
N ARG A 60 -8.64 19.83 -0.78
CA ARG A 60 -7.78 20.65 0.08
C ARG A 60 -7.97 22.11 -0.28
N PHE A 61 -8.51 22.87 0.67
CA PHE A 61 -8.52 24.32 0.56
C PHE A 61 -7.09 24.84 0.42
N LYS A 62 -6.87 25.68 -0.59
CA LYS A 62 -5.62 26.41 -0.79
C LYS A 62 -5.91 27.86 -0.49
N ALA A 63 -5.35 28.37 0.61
CA ALA A 63 -5.40 29.79 0.89
C ALA A 63 -4.72 30.57 -0.26
N PRO A 64 -5.28 31.73 -0.66
CA PRO A 64 -4.61 32.60 -1.63
C PRO A 64 -3.24 33.02 -1.10
N LYS A 65 -2.30 33.34 -1.99
CA LYS A 65 -0.91 33.71 -1.62
C LYS A 65 -0.83 34.90 -0.65
N ASN A 66 -1.84 35.74 -0.66
CA ASN A 66 -1.92 36.96 0.16
C ASN A 66 -2.72 36.76 1.45
N ALA A 67 -3.12 35.52 1.77
CA ALA A 67 -3.81 35.24 3.02
C ALA A 67 -2.85 35.44 4.21
N PRO A 68 -3.32 36.02 5.32
CA PRO A 68 -2.52 36.14 6.54
C PRO A 68 -2.10 34.76 7.03
N SER A 69 -0.93 34.70 7.66
CA SER A 69 -0.44 33.45 8.23
C SER A 69 -1.37 32.96 9.34
N SER A 70 -1.45 31.65 9.52
CA SER A 70 -2.23 31.05 10.62
C SER A 70 -1.82 31.61 11.99
N LEU A 71 -0.54 31.98 12.14
CA LEU A 71 0.01 32.55 13.36
C LEU A 71 -0.44 33.99 13.60
N GLU A 72 -0.62 34.80 12.56
CA GLU A 72 -1.19 36.14 12.65
C GLU A 72 -2.66 36.09 13.09
N LEU A 73 -3.46 35.21 12.47
CA LEU A 73 -4.86 35.03 12.83
C LEU A 73 -5.04 34.58 14.29
N LEU A 74 -4.22 33.63 14.77
CA LEU A 74 -4.25 33.18 16.16
C LEU A 74 -3.85 34.27 17.16
N ARG A 75 -2.95 35.19 16.77
CA ARG A 75 -2.55 36.33 17.61
C ARG A 75 -3.65 37.40 17.70
N GLU A 76 -4.38 37.62 16.61
CA GLU A 76 -5.52 38.53 16.57
C GLU A 76 -6.64 38.02 17.49
N ASP A 77 -6.97 36.73 17.40
CA ASP A 77 -8.07 36.12 18.18
C ASP A 77 -7.78 36.15 19.69
N ARG A 78 -6.52 35.97 20.10
CA ARG A 78 -6.11 36.07 21.52
C ARG A 78 -6.11 37.49 22.10
N LYS A 79 -6.22 38.51 21.25
CA LYS A 79 -6.28 39.92 21.66
C LYS A 79 -7.71 40.46 21.72
N ARG A 80 -8.71 39.65 21.33
CA ARG A 80 -10.13 39.91 21.60
C ARG A 80 -10.51 39.44 22.99
#